data_AF-A0A4Q8QJ24-F1
#
_entry.id   AF-A0A4Q8QJ24-F1
#
_cell.length_a   1.000
_cell.length_b   1.000
_cell.length_c   1.000
_cell.angle_alpha   90.00
_cell.angle_beta   90.00
_cell.angle_gamma   90.00
#
_symmetry.space_group_name_H-M   'P 1'
#
loop_
_entity.id
_entity.type
_entity.pdbx_description
1 polymer ?
#
loop_
_entity_poly.entity_id
_entity_poly.type
_entity_poly.pdbx_seq_one_letter_code
_entity_poly.pdbx_strand_id
1 'polypeptide(L)'
;MPSRVRTLPDPPPTFPPCPTWGRQALSGQSVDDAAFFAGAALAAIHPIARSEHPLGLLWRHRLSLADAAVLARHGGRTEDEATLRDAWYLRRETDDPGPGGRILKAWRYLGERAAMVPDDWMITLPIRFELSFDDAFVDVVAAAAKLAVGQGSAIAAAAEIAAMSMRLVPASEPLALWLADIVLAHRLKWPIAVPLIAGQVRRGDLRAAGKVGGPD
;
A
#
# COMPACT_ATOMS: atom_id res chain seq x y z
N MET A 1 -17.47 38.53 -23.17
CA MET A 1 -17.01 37.92 -21.91
C MET A 1 -16.56 36.50 -22.21
N PRO A 2 -15.33 36.08 -21.90
CA PRO A 2 -14.92 34.70 -22.10
C PRO A 2 -15.76 33.80 -21.19
N SER A 3 -16.33 32.74 -21.77
CA SER A 3 -17.06 31.70 -21.05
C SER A 3 -16.17 31.17 -19.91
N ARG A 4 -16.66 31.20 -18.67
CA ARG A 4 -15.92 30.64 -17.53
C ARG A 4 -15.71 29.15 -17.84
N VAL A 5 -14.45 28.74 -17.96
CA VAL A 5 -14.07 27.33 -18.07
C VAL A 5 -14.78 26.58 -16.94
N ARG A 6 -15.61 25.60 -17.31
CA ARG A 6 -16.25 24.71 -16.34
C ARG A 6 -15.11 23.96 -15.65
N THR A 7 -14.77 24.35 -14.43
CA THR A 7 -13.76 23.68 -13.58
C THR A 7 -14.33 22.45 -12.87
N LEU A 8 -15.59 22.09 -13.16
CA LEU A 8 -16.20 20.88 -12.64
C LEU A 8 -15.73 19.70 -13.50
N PRO A 9 -15.04 18.71 -12.91
CA PRO A 9 -14.72 17.48 -13.62
C PRO A 9 -16.01 16.80 -14.08
N ASP A 10 -15.89 15.99 -15.13
CA ASP A 10 -16.98 15.13 -15.58
C ASP A 10 -17.54 14.29 -14.40
N PRO A 11 -18.82 13.90 -14.45
CA PRO A 11 -19.37 13.05 -13.40
C PRO A 11 -18.53 11.76 -13.29
N PRO A 12 -18.20 11.33 -12.07
CA PRO A 12 -17.35 10.16 -11.91
C PRO A 12 -18.05 8.92 -12.45
N PRO A 13 -17.29 7.95 -12.98
CA PRO A 13 -17.84 6.67 -13.37
C PRO A 13 -18.49 5.99 -12.16
N THR A 14 -19.61 5.32 -12.40
CA THR A 14 -20.26 4.49 -11.39
C THR A 14 -19.70 3.08 -11.48
N PHE A 15 -19.44 2.48 -10.32
CA PHE A 15 -18.95 1.11 -10.21
C PHE A 15 -19.98 0.27 -9.45
N PRO A 16 -20.18 -0.99 -9.85
CA PRO A 16 -21.08 -1.87 -9.11
C PRO A 16 -20.55 -2.08 -7.68
N PRO A 17 -21.42 -2.09 -6.67
CA PRO A 17 -20.99 -2.36 -5.30
C PRO A 17 -20.47 -3.80 -5.19
N CYS A 18 -19.54 -4.02 -4.26
CA CYS A 18 -19.11 -5.37 -3.90
C CYS A 18 -20.34 -6.21 -3.49
N PRO A 19 -20.51 -7.44 -3.99
CA PRO A 19 -21.68 -8.26 -3.68
C PRO A 19 -21.81 -8.52 -2.19
N THR A 20 -23.05 -8.67 -1.69
CA THR A 20 -23.33 -8.81 -0.26
C THR A 20 -22.66 -10.02 0.38
N TRP A 21 -22.60 -11.15 -0.33
CA TRP A 21 -21.91 -12.36 0.12
C TRP A 21 -20.40 -12.15 0.27
N GLY A 22 -19.80 -11.28 -0.55
CA GLY A 22 -18.37 -10.96 -0.50
C GLY A 22 -17.98 -10.03 0.64
N ARG A 23 -18.96 -9.43 1.33
CA ARG A 23 -18.75 -8.54 2.49
C ARG A 23 -18.77 -9.29 3.83
N GLN A 24 -18.89 -10.61 3.83
CA GLN A 24 -18.91 -11.39 5.05
C GLN A 24 -17.50 -11.48 5.63
N ALA A 25 -17.31 -10.91 6.82
CA ALA A 25 -16.14 -11.17 7.65
C ALA A 25 -16.30 -12.55 8.29
N LEU A 26 -15.93 -13.62 7.59
CA LEU A 26 -15.94 -14.95 8.20
C LEU A 26 -14.63 -15.12 8.97
N SER A 27 -14.72 -15.22 10.30
CA SER A 27 -13.60 -15.59 11.15
C SER A 27 -13.29 -17.08 11.01
N GLY A 28 -12.01 -17.46 10.93
CA GLY A 28 -11.60 -18.87 10.86
C GLY A 28 -11.71 -19.51 9.48
N GLN A 29 -11.64 -18.71 8.41
CA GLN A 29 -11.62 -19.19 7.03
C GLN A 29 -10.40 -20.07 6.74
N SER A 30 -10.59 -21.07 5.88
CA SER A 30 -9.47 -21.76 5.24
C SER A 30 -8.66 -20.77 4.37
N VAL A 31 -7.42 -21.11 4.04
CA VAL A 31 -6.59 -20.30 3.13
C VAL A 31 -7.28 -20.13 1.76
N ASP A 32 -7.99 -21.16 1.30
CA ASP A 32 -8.70 -21.16 0.03
C ASP A 32 -9.89 -20.17 0.05
N ASP A 33 -10.67 -20.17 1.12
CA ASP A 33 -11.77 -19.20 1.30
C ASP A 33 -11.23 -17.77 1.33
N ALA A 34 -10.16 -17.54 2.09
CA ALA A 34 -9.54 -16.21 2.19
C ALA A 34 -9.05 -15.71 0.82
N ALA A 35 -8.43 -16.59 0.02
CA ALA A 35 -8.00 -16.27 -1.34
C ALA A 35 -9.19 -15.97 -2.26
N PHE A 36 -10.28 -16.72 -2.15
CA PHE A 36 -11.50 -16.49 -2.91
C PHE A 36 -12.14 -15.13 -2.59
N PHE A 37 -12.32 -14.79 -1.31
CA PHE A 37 -12.89 -13.50 -0.90
C PHE A 37 -11.97 -12.32 -1.23
N ALA A 38 -10.66 -12.46 -1.05
CA ALA A 38 -9.70 -11.45 -1.47
C ALA A 38 -9.77 -11.23 -3.00
N GLY A 39 -9.88 -12.31 -3.78
CA GLY A 39 -10.09 -12.23 -5.23
C GLY A 39 -11.37 -11.49 -5.60
N ALA A 40 -12.49 -11.79 -4.93
CA ALA A 40 -13.76 -11.10 -5.14
C ALA A 40 -13.70 -9.60 -4.78
N ALA A 41 -13.04 -9.25 -3.68
CA ALA A 41 -12.82 -7.86 -3.28
C ALA A 41 -11.96 -7.11 -4.30
N LEU A 42 -10.85 -7.72 -4.75
CA LEU A 42 -9.96 -7.14 -5.76
C LEU A 42 -10.66 -6.99 -7.11
N ALA A 43 -11.53 -7.92 -7.50
CA ALA A 43 -12.35 -7.78 -8.71
C ALA A 43 -13.29 -6.57 -8.64
N ALA A 44 -13.89 -6.30 -7.48
CA ALA A 44 -14.73 -5.12 -7.27
C ALA A 44 -13.91 -3.81 -7.26
N ILE A 45 -12.69 -3.84 -6.73
CA ILE A 45 -11.78 -2.67 -6.68
C ILE A 45 -11.11 -2.41 -8.03
N HIS A 46 -10.84 -3.44 -8.83
CA HIS A 46 -10.09 -3.36 -10.09
C HIS A 46 -10.53 -2.22 -11.02
N PRO A 47 -11.83 -2.04 -11.36
CA PRO A 47 -12.24 -0.95 -12.24
C PRO A 47 -12.03 0.45 -11.62
N ILE A 48 -12.13 0.57 -10.29
CA ILE A 48 -11.84 1.82 -9.57
C ILE A 48 -10.35 2.12 -9.62
N ALA A 49 -9.51 1.12 -9.34
CA ALA A 49 -8.06 1.24 -9.33
C ALA A 49 -7.48 1.61 -10.71
N ARG A 50 -8.12 1.17 -11.80
CA ARG A 50 -7.74 1.51 -13.18
C ARG A 50 -8.34 2.80 -13.72
N SER A 51 -9.27 3.43 -13.00
CA SER A 51 -9.90 4.67 -13.44
C SER A 51 -8.89 5.81 -13.50
N GLU A 52 -8.89 6.55 -14.61
CA GLU A 52 -8.08 7.77 -14.77
C GLU A 52 -8.81 9.03 -14.27
N HIS A 53 -10.01 8.88 -13.72
CA HIS A 53 -10.78 9.99 -13.19
C HIS A 53 -10.02 10.64 -12.01
N PRO A 54 -9.99 11.99 -11.89
CA PRO A 54 -9.24 12.67 -10.82
C PRO A 54 -9.61 12.25 -9.39
N LEU A 55 -10.85 11.78 -9.17
CA LEU A 55 -11.27 11.23 -7.88
C LEU A 55 -10.47 9.99 -7.45
N GLY A 56 -9.88 9.24 -8.38
CA GLY A 56 -9.03 8.08 -8.08
C GLY A 56 -7.77 8.46 -7.30
N LEU A 57 -7.24 9.66 -7.52
CA LEU A 57 -6.10 10.21 -6.75
C LEU A 57 -6.53 10.63 -5.35
N LEU A 58 -7.68 11.29 -5.22
CA LEU A 58 -8.24 11.67 -3.92
C LEU A 58 -8.52 10.44 -3.04
N TRP A 59 -9.07 9.38 -3.65
CA TRP A 59 -9.29 8.11 -2.99
C TRP A 59 -7.99 7.51 -2.46
N ARG A 60 -6.93 7.46 -3.28
CA ARG A 60 -5.60 7.00 -2.86
C ARG A 60 -5.03 7.84 -1.74
N HIS A 61 -5.09 9.17 -1.82
CA HIS A 61 -4.64 10.04 -0.72
C HIS A 61 -5.38 9.77 0.59
N ARG A 62 -6.68 9.46 0.52
CA ARG A 62 -7.48 9.10 1.70
C ARG A 62 -7.05 7.77 2.29
N LEU A 63 -6.78 6.78 1.45
CA LEU A 63 -6.25 5.48 1.88
C LEU A 63 -4.83 5.62 2.45
N SER A 64 -3.96 6.38 1.79
CA SER A 64 -2.61 6.70 2.28
C SER A 64 -2.64 7.32 3.68
N LEU A 65 -3.61 8.21 3.95
CA LEU A 65 -3.78 8.82 5.27
C LEU A 65 -4.21 7.80 6.33
N ALA A 66 -5.21 6.98 6.01
CA ALA A 66 -5.73 5.95 6.92
C ALA A 66 -4.64 4.90 7.25
N ASP A 67 -3.94 4.41 6.24
CA ASP A 67 -2.85 3.44 6.39
C ASP A 67 -1.67 4.03 7.18
N ALA A 68 -1.29 5.28 6.90
CA ALA A 68 -0.24 5.95 7.66
C ALA A 68 -0.59 6.07 9.15
N ALA A 69 -1.85 6.33 9.50
CA ALA A 69 -2.30 6.36 10.89
C ALA A 69 -2.23 4.97 11.54
N VAL A 70 -2.57 3.90 10.81
CA VAL A 70 -2.42 2.52 11.29
C VAL A 70 -0.95 2.20 11.58
N LEU A 71 -0.06 2.61 10.70
CA LEU A 71 1.37 2.34 10.81
C LEU A 71 2.05 3.19 11.87
N ALA A 72 1.59 4.43 12.10
CA ALA A 72 2.00 5.23 13.24
C ALA A 72 1.71 4.47 14.54
N ARG A 73 0.52 3.89 14.68
CA ARG A 73 0.15 3.04 15.83
C ARG A 73 0.95 1.76 15.92
N HIS A 74 1.24 1.10 14.79
CA HIS A 74 2.16 -0.04 14.77
C HIS A 74 3.54 0.35 15.31
N GLY A 75 4.02 1.55 14.99
CA GLY A 75 5.26 2.12 15.54
C GLY A 75 5.16 2.61 17.00
N GLY A 76 4.05 2.37 17.70
CA GLY A 76 3.83 2.82 19.09
C GLY A 76 3.51 4.31 19.23
N ARG A 77 3.20 5.00 18.12
CA ARG A 77 2.87 6.41 18.13
C ARG A 77 1.36 6.64 18.19
N THR A 78 0.97 7.84 18.59
CA THR A 78 -0.43 8.21 18.83
C THR A 78 -1.01 9.13 17.75
N GLU A 79 -0.26 9.49 16.70
CA GLU A 79 -0.79 10.35 15.65
C GLU A 79 -1.96 9.65 14.93
N ASP A 80 -3.09 10.34 14.90
CA ASP A 80 -4.28 9.97 14.15
C ASP A 80 -4.31 10.66 12.78
N GLU A 81 -5.35 10.41 11.99
CA GLU A 81 -5.48 11.01 10.66
C GLU A 81 -5.52 12.55 10.70
N ALA A 82 -6.07 13.15 11.77
CA ALA A 82 -6.12 14.60 11.92
C ALA A 82 -4.71 15.17 12.16
N THR A 83 -3.98 14.58 13.10
CA THR A 83 -2.60 14.96 13.44
C THR A 83 -1.68 14.81 12.23
N LEU A 84 -1.81 13.71 11.47
CA LEU A 84 -1.03 13.48 10.26
C LEU A 84 -1.38 14.47 9.13
N ARG A 85 -2.65 14.87 9.02
CA ARG A 85 -3.09 15.90 8.07
C ARG A 85 -2.47 17.24 8.43
N ASP A 86 -2.48 17.61 9.69
CA ASP A 86 -1.90 18.87 10.17
C ASP A 86 -0.38 18.89 9.95
N ALA A 87 0.32 17.81 10.32
CA ALA A 87 1.75 17.64 10.05
C ALA A 87 2.10 17.68 8.56
N TRP A 88 1.14 17.38 7.67
CA TRP A 88 1.32 17.47 6.22
C TRP A 88 1.06 18.85 5.65
N TYR A 89 -0.06 19.47 6.02
CA TYR A 89 -0.58 20.68 5.38
C TYR A 89 -0.28 21.98 6.13
N LEU A 90 0.02 21.94 7.43
CA LEU A 90 0.34 23.13 8.24
C LEU A 90 1.84 23.43 8.31
N ARG A 91 2.64 22.81 7.44
CA ARG A 91 4.08 23.06 7.31
C ARG A 91 4.42 23.70 5.97
N ARG A 92 5.60 24.30 5.83
CA ARG A 92 6.10 24.73 4.51
C ARG A 92 6.52 23.49 3.72
N GLU A 93 6.52 23.60 2.39
CA GLU A 93 6.83 22.48 1.51
C GLU A 93 8.21 21.86 1.78
N THR A 94 9.19 22.68 2.14
CA THR A 94 10.57 22.27 2.44
C THR A 94 10.79 21.74 3.85
N ASP A 95 9.80 21.90 4.74
CA ASP A 95 9.95 21.50 6.15
C ASP A 95 9.78 19.99 6.31
N ASP A 96 10.48 19.40 7.28
CA ASP A 96 10.31 17.99 7.65
C ASP A 96 8.88 17.76 8.22
N PRO A 97 8.09 16.82 7.67
CA PRO A 97 6.82 16.38 8.26
C PRO A 97 6.88 15.89 9.71
N GLY A 98 8.08 15.61 10.23
CA GLY A 98 8.27 14.84 11.45
C GLY A 98 8.03 13.34 11.22
N PRO A 99 8.17 12.51 12.27
CA PRO A 99 8.13 11.05 12.16
C PRO A 99 6.83 10.49 11.57
N GLY A 100 5.66 10.89 12.08
CA GLY A 100 4.37 10.43 11.55
C GLY A 100 4.12 10.91 10.11
N GLY A 101 4.47 12.17 9.83
CA GLY A 101 4.31 12.72 8.48
C GLY A 101 5.26 12.10 7.45
N ARG A 102 6.42 11.56 7.85
CA ARG A 102 7.31 10.77 6.99
C ARG A 102 6.66 9.44 6.57
N ILE A 103 5.91 8.80 7.46
CA ILE A 103 5.07 7.63 7.09
C ILE A 103 4.05 8.05 6.04
N LEU A 104 3.31 9.15 6.27
CA LEU A 104 2.35 9.65 5.28
C LEU A 104 3.03 10.01 3.94
N LYS A 105 4.25 10.54 3.96
CA LYS A 105 5.06 10.80 2.75
C LYS A 105 5.27 9.52 1.94
N ALA A 106 5.68 8.44 2.59
CA ALA A 106 5.92 7.15 1.95
C ALA A 106 4.62 6.55 1.34
N TRP A 107 3.49 6.67 2.05
CA TRP A 107 2.19 6.18 1.57
C TRP A 107 1.58 7.04 0.46
N ARG A 108 1.86 8.34 0.43
CA ARG A 108 1.47 9.19 -0.70
C ARG A 108 2.28 8.83 -1.95
N TYR A 109 3.58 8.63 -1.79
CA TYR A 109 4.44 8.18 -2.88
C TYR A 109 3.98 6.86 -3.50
N LEU A 110 3.47 5.90 -2.69
CA LEU A 110 2.86 4.66 -3.20
C LEU A 110 1.75 4.92 -4.24
N GLY A 111 0.98 6.00 -4.03
CA GLY A 111 -0.10 6.46 -4.92
C GLY A 111 0.36 7.31 -6.10
N GLU A 112 1.66 7.33 -6.43
CA GLU A 112 2.23 8.06 -7.56
C GLU A 112 2.74 7.10 -8.64
N ARG A 113 2.71 7.52 -9.91
CA ARG A 113 3.27 6.72 -11.02
C ARG A 113 4.77 6.44 -10.85
N ALA A 114 5.50 7.35 -10.21
CA ALA A 114 6.93 7.19 -9.94
C ALA A 114 7.23 6.00 -9.00
N ALA A 115 6.29 5.57 -8.16
CA ALA A 115 6.45 4.36 -7.36
C ALA A 115 6.31 3.06 -8.16
N MET A 116 5.73 3.11 -9.37
CA MET A 116 5.55 1.94 -10.25
C MET A 116 6.80 1.63 -11.10
N VAL A 117 7.94 2.25 -10.80
CA VAL A 117 9.22 2.05 -11.52
C VAL A 117 10.17 1.25 -10.62
N PRO A 118 10.28 -0.08 -10.79
CA PRO A 118 11.08 -0.93 -9.91
C PRO A 118 12.56 -0.55 -9.83
N ASP A 119 13.12 -0.06 -10.93
CA ASP A 119 14.53 0.34 -11.02
C ASP A 119 14.87 1.48 -10.04
N ASP A 120 13.90 2.31 -9.65
CA ASP A 120 14.10 3.42 -8.73
C ASP A 120 13.98 3.00 -7.26
N TRP A 121 13.46 1.81 -6.94
CA TRP A 121 13.16 1.41 -5.56
C TRP A 121 14.42 1.32 -4.71
N MET A 122 15.52 0.85 -5.28
CA MET A 122 16.79 0.71 -4.58
C MET A 122 17.34 2.06 -4.08
N ILE A 123 17.01 3.16 -4.77
CA ILE A 123 17.42 4.52 -4.39
C ILE A 123 16.35 5.19 -3.51
N THR A 124 15.07 5.00 -3.84
CA THR A 124 13.97 5.78 -3.26
C THR A 124 13.48 5.26 -1.91
N LEU A 125 13.53 3.94 -1.68
CA LEU A 125 12.98 3.31 -0.47
C LEU A 125 13.86 3.50 0.78
N PRO A 126 15.21 3.43 0.72
CA PRO A 126 16.03 3.67 1.91
C PRO A 126 15.80 5.05 2.52
N ILE A 127 15.65 6.07 1.67
CA ILE A 127 15.38 7.45 2.07
C ILE A 127 14.01 7.58 2.73
N ARG A 128 12.99 6.86 2.24
CA ARG A 128 11.60 6.99 2.73
C ARG A 128 11.34 6.23 4.02
N PHE A 129 12.03 5.11 4.20
CA PHE A 129 11.85 4.21 5.32
C PHE A 129 13.01 4.25 6.33
N GLU A 130 13.98 5.14 6.12
CA GLU A 130 15.19 5.28 6.95
C GLU A 130 15.93 3.95 7.13
N LEU A 131 16.07 3.23 6.02
CA LEU A 131 16.70 1.91 6.00
C LEU A 131 18.20 2.05 5.75
N SER A 132 18.97 1.13 6.34
CA SER A 132 20.35 0.92 5.93
C SER A 132 20.37 0.25 4.56
N PHE A 133 21.30 0.67 3.72
CA PHE A 133 21.54 0.01 2.44
C PHE A 133 22.44 -1.20 2.68
N ASP A 134 21.83 -2.35 2.99
CA ASP A 134 22.51 -3.62 3.24
C ASP A 134 22.01 -4.72 2.29
N ASP A 135 22.69 -5.88 2.33
CA ASP A 135 22.37 -7.03 1.47
C ASP A 135 20.93 -7.52 1.69
N ALA A 136 20.43 -7.48 2.93
CA ALA A 136 19.07 -7.90 3.27
C ALA A 136 18.01 -7.00 2.59
N PHE A 137 18.22 -5.68 2.59
CA PHE A 137 17.38 -4.74 1.86
C PHE A 137 17.45 -4.97 0.35
N VAL A 138 18.65 -5.16 -0.20
CA VAL A 138 18.85 -5.41 -1.64
C VAL A 138 18.11 -6.68 -2.07
N ASP A 139 18.21 -7.77 -1.31
CA ASP A 139 17.53 -9.03 -1.57
C ASP A 139 16.00 -8.86 -1.57
N VAL A 140 15.45 -8.13 -0.60
CA VAL A 140 14.01 -7.85 -0.52
C VAL A 140 13.53 -7.06 -1.73
N VAL A 141 14.24 -6.00 -2.13
CA VAL A 141 13.85 -5.19 -3.30
C VAL A 141 13.95 -5.98 -4.60
N ALA A 142 15.01 -6.77 -4.77
CA ALA A 142 15.18 -7.64 -5.94
C ALA A 142 14.06 -8.70 -6.01
N ALA A 143 13.71 -9.31 -4.88
CA ALA A 143 12.60 -10.25 -4.80
C ALA A 143 11.26 -9.58 -5.12
N ALA A 144 11.01 -8.37 -4.63
CA ALA A 144 9.80 -7.61 -4.94
C ALA A 144 9.68 -7.34 -6.44
N ALA A 145 10.76 -6.89 -7.09
CA ALA A 145 10.79 -6.64 -8.53
C ALA A 145 10.52 -7.92 -9.34
N LYS A 146 11.11 -9.05 -8.93
CA LYS A 146 10.85 -10.37 -9.54
C LYS A 146 9.39 -10.81 -9.37
N LEU A 147 8.83 -10.68 -8.16
CA LEU A 147 7.45 -11.04 -7.87
C LEU A 147 6.44 -10.15 -8.60
N ALA A 148 6.77 -8.88 -8.81
CA ALA A 148 5.94 -7.92 -9.54
C ALA A 148 5.69 -8.33 -11.00
N VAL A 149 6.69 -8.90 -11.67
CA VAL A 149 6.57 -9.39 -13.07
C VAL A 149 6.26 -10.88 -13.19
N GLY A 150 6.14 -11.58 -12.05
CA GLY A 150 5.90 -13.01 -11.98
C GLY A 150 4.50 -13.44 -12.46
N GLN A 151 4.32 -14.76 -12.59
CA GLN A 151 3.05 -15.40 -12.95
C GLN A 151 2.36 -16.00 -11.72
N GLY A 152 1.06 -16.33 -11.82
CA GLY A 152 0.27 -16.92 -10.72
C GLY A 152 -0.55 -15.90 -9.92
N SER A 153 -0.88 -16.24 -8.67
CA SER A 153 -1.75 -15.41 -7.82
C SER A 153 -1.09 -14.11 -7.36
N ALA A 154 -1.75 -12.98 -7.65
CA ALA A 154 -1.31 -11.66 -7.19
C ALA A 154 -1.37 -11.53 -5.66
N ILE A 155 -2.37 -12.17 -5.02
CA ILE A 155 -2.54 -12.20 -3.57
C ILE A 155 -1.39 -12.97 -2.92
N ALA A 156 -1.04 -14.14 -3.47
CA ALA A 156 0.07 -14.94 -2.95
C ALA A 156 1.40 -14.19 -3.08
N ALA A 157 1.65 -13.54 -4.23
CA ALA A 157 2.86 -12.74 -4.43
C ALA A 157 2.97 -11.57 -3.43
N ALA A 158 1.86 -10.88 -3.15
CA ALA A 158 1.83 -9.80 -2.16
C ALA A 158 2.07 -10.32 -0.72
N ALA A 159 1.50 -11.47 -0.37
CA ALA A 159 1.74 -12.11 0.93
C ALA A 159 3.19 -12.60 1.07
N GLU A 160 3.75 -13.18 0.00
CA GLU A 160 5.12 -13.67 -0.04
C GLU A 160 6.14 -12.54 0.16
N ILE A 161 6.00 -11.42 -0.56
CA ILE A 161 6.91 -10.30 -0.39
C ILE A 161 6.78 -9.67 1.00
N ALA A 162 5.58 -9.60 1.56
CA ALA A 162 5.39 -9.11 2.93
C ALA A 162 6.10 -10.02 3.94
N ALA A 163 5.92 -11.34 3.85
CA ALA A 163 6.57 -12.31 4.73
C ALA A 163 8.10 -12.29 4.60
N MET A 164 8.61 -12.23 3.37
CA MET A 164 10.05 -12.13 3.09
C MET A 164 10.64 -10.84 3.65
N SER A 165 9.98 -9.70 3.45
CA SER A 165 10.38 -8.42 4.01
C SER A 165 10.43 -8.46 5.54
N MET A 166 9.44 -9.08 6.18
CA MET A 166 9.42 -9.25 7.63
C MET A 166 10.48 -10.22 8.16
N ARG A 167 10.99 -11.13 7.32
CA ARG A 167 12.05 -12.07 7.68
C ARG A 167 13.44 -11.43 7.55
N LEU A 168 13.67 -10.68 6.48
CA LEU A 168 14.99 -10.09 6.17
C LEU A 168 15.16 -8.69 6.76
N VAL A 169 14.09 -7.89 6.83
CA VAL A 169 14.07 -6.52 7.35
C VAL A 169 12.96 -6.38 8.42
N PRO A 170 12.99 -7.18 9.50
CA PRO A 170 11.92 -7.20 10.53
C PRO A 170 11.71 -5.86 11.25
N ALA A 171 12.71 -4.97 11.21
CA ALA A 171 12.64 -3.65 11.81
C ALA A 171 11.66 -2.72 11.07
N SER A 172 11.30 -3.02 9.81
CA SER A 172 10.43 -2.17 8.98
C SER A 172 9.18 -2.89 8.49
N GLU A 173 8.19 -2.99 9.38
CA GLU A 173 6.81 -3.37 9.03
C GLU A 173 6.23 -2.48 7.90
N PRO A 174 6.49 -1.17 7.85
CA PRO A 174 6.04 -0.33 6.74
C PRO A 174 6.57 -0.77 5.37
N LEU A 175 7.85 -1.14 5.25
CA LEU A 175 8.42 -1.62 3.99
C LEU A 175 7.66 -2.86 3.47
N ALA A 176 7.39 -3.82 4.36
CA ALA A 176 6.71 -5.06 4.01
C ALA A 176 5.32 -4.82 3.40
N LEU A 177 4.53 -3.95 4.04
CA LEU A 177 3.17 -3.63 3.59
C LEU A 177 3.19 -2.77 2.31
N TRP A 178 4.13 -1.85 2.19
CA TRP A 178 4.31 -1.02 1.00
C TRP A 178 4.66 -1.89 -0.23
N LEU A 179 5.60 -2.82 -0.07
CA LEU A 179 5.96 -3.76 -1.13
C LEU A 179 4.82 -4.72 -1.48
N ALA A 180 3.98 -5.10 -0.51
CA ALA A 180 2.81 -5.92 -0.78
C ALA A 180 1.82 -5.20 -1.71
N ASP A 181 1.50 -3.93 -1.42
CA ASP A 181 0.60 -3.12 -2.26
C ASP A 181 1.19 -2.86 -3.66
N ILE A 182 2.50 -2.58 -3.78
CA ILE A 182 3.14 -2.33 -5.08
C ILE A 182 3.20 -3.61 -5.95
N VAL A 183 3.55 -4.75 -5.36
CA VAL A 183 3.60 -6.05 -6.07
C VAL A 183 2.19 -6.44 -6.51
N LEU A 184 1.19 -6.26 -5.65
CA LEU A 184 -0.22 -6.48 -6.00
C LEU A 184 -0.63 -5.62 -7.20
N ALA A 185 -0.28 -4.33 -7.20
CA ALA A 185 -0.60 -3.41 -8.28
C ALA A 185 0.04 -3.82 -9.62
N HIS A 186 1.32 -4.21 -9.61
CA HIS A 186 2.00 -4.71 -10.81
C HIS A 186 1.33 -5.96 -11.36
N ARG A 187 1.03 -6.92 -10.49
CA ARG A 187 0.41 -8.21 -10.87
C ARG A 187 -1.00 -8.03 -11.43
N LEU A 188 -1.74 -7.06 -10.91
CA LEU A 188 -3.07 -6.68 -11.39
C LEU A 188 -3.05 -5.66 -12.55
N LYS A 189 -1.86 -5.23 -13.00
CA LYS A 189 -1.65 -4.26 -14.07
C LYS A 189 -2.36 -2.92 -13.81
N TRP A 190 -2.33 -2.47 -12.56
CA TRP A 190 -2.83 -1.15 -12.18
C TRP A 190 -1.83 -0.07 -12.61
N PRO A 191 -2.31 1.09 -13.10
CA PRO A 191 -1.42 2.18 -13.54
C PRO A 191 -0.70 2.86 -12.36
N ILE A 192 -1.29 2.79 -11.16
CA ILE A 192 -0.81 3.37 -9.92
C ILE A 192 -1.28 2.44 -8.80
N ALA A 193 -0.41 2.11 -7.85
CA ALA A 193 -0.78 1.28 -6.71
C ALA A 193 -1.85 1.96 -5.84
N VAL A 194 -2.56 1.12 -5.09
CA VAL A 194 -3.58 1.54 -4.14
C VAL A 194 -3.12 1.07 -2.77
N PRO A 195 -3.01 1.96 -1.76
CA PRO A 195 -2.72 1.53 -0.40
C PRO A 195 -3.92 0.78 0.18
N LEU A 196 -3.87 -0.55 0.25
CA LEU A 196 -5.02 -1.37 0.64
C LEU A 196 -4.73 -2.21 1.88
N ILE A 197 -3.49 -2.64 2.06
CA ILE A 197 -3.19 -3.77 2.95
C ILE A 197 -2.92 -3.30 4.39
N ALA A 198 -2.26 -2.15 4.59
CA ALA A 198 -1.75 -1.77 5.91
C ALA A 198 -2.87 -1.62 6.96
N GLY A 199 -4.03 -1.05 6.59
CA GLY A 199 -5.18 -0.94 7.48
C GLY A 199 -5.95 -2.25 7.73
N GLN A 200 -5.66 -3.33 7.00
CA GLN A 200 -6.38 -4.60 7.09
C GLN A 200 -5.60 -5.69 7.83
N VAL A 201 -4.28 -5.52 8.00
CA VAL A 201 -3.41 -6.51 8.62
C VAL A 201 -3.03 -6.10 10.04
N ARG A 202 -3.30 -6.96 11.02
CA ARG A 202 -2.86 -6.72 12.40
C ARG A 202 -1.34 -6.87 12.49
N ARG A 203 -0.70 -5.98 13.25
CA ARG A 203 0.74 -6.04 13.52
C ARG A 203 1.25 -7.41 13.96
N GLY A 204 0.50 -8.08 14.86
CA GLY A 204 0.87 -9.40 15.36
C GLY A 204 0.94 -10.45 14.26
N ASP A 205 -0.05 -10.45 13.37
CA ASP A 205 -0.16 -11.40 12.25
C ASP A 205 0.97 -11.16 11.23
N LEU A 206 1.27 -9.89 10.93
CA LEU A 206 2.38 -9.51 10.05
C LEU A 206 3.73 -10.01 10.60
N ARG A 207 3.96 -9.83 11.91
CA ARG A 207 5.19 -10.33 12.57
C ARG A 207 5.26 -11.85 12.60
N ALA A 208 4.12 -12.53 12.74
CA ALA A 208 4.06 -13.98 12.69
C ALA A 208 4.42 -14.49 11.29
N ALA A 209 3.95 -13.84 10.23
CA ALA A 209 4.25 -14.21 8.84
C ALA A 209 5.76 -14.27 8.53
N GLY A 210 6.56 -13.37 9.11
CA GLY A 210 8.02 -13.38 8.95
C GLY A 210 8.73 -14.58 9.62
N LYS A 211 8.08 -15.26 10.57
CA LYS A 211 8.63 -16.40 11.32
C LYS A 211 8.36 -17.76 10.67
N VAL A 212 7.31 -17.86 9.85
CA VAL A 212 6.84 -19.13 9.25
C VAL A 212 7.80 -19.69 8.18
N GLY A 213 8.86 -18.96 7.82
CA GLY A 213 9.88 -19.38 6.85
C GLY A 213 11.32 -19.43 7.40
N GLY A 214 11.53 -19.52 8.72
CA GLY A 214 12.85 -19.81 9.29
C GLY A 214 13.19 -21.30 9.18
N PRO A 215 14.46 -21.69 8.95
CA PRO A 215 14.84 -23.10 8.97
C PRO A 215 14.65 -23.64 10.40
N ASP A 216 13.90 -24.73 10.53
CA ASP A 216 14.07 -25.68 11.64
C ASP A 216 15.44 -26.37 11.54
#